data_AF-A0A820RFV1-F1
#
_entry.id   AF-A0A820RFV1-F1
#
_cell.length_a   1.000
_cell.length_b   1.000
_cell.length_c   1.000
_cell.angle_alpha   90.00
_cell.angle_beta   90.00
_cell.angle_gamma   90.00
#
_symmetry.space_group_name_H-M   'P 1'
#
loop_
_entity.id
_entity.type
_entity.pdbx_description
1 polymer ?
#
loop_
_entity_poly.entity_id
_entity_poly.type
_entity_poly.pdbx_seq_one_letter_code
_entity_poly.pdbx_strand_id
1 'polypeptide(L)'
;DKINKFSDEELFQEALTFVLAGHETTATLMTWTLYNLASNPDICHRLEEEIDSVLHDNEEITISTISLLTYTECVLKESLRLHQPAAAIIRTAVEDNTLIASDGKHIHIKKGTDIMINLYMLH
;
A
#
# COMPACT_ATOMS: atom_id res chain seq x y z
N ASP A 1 -17.46 13.90 29.19
CA ASP A 1 -16.73 13.10 28.18
C ASP A 1 -15.52 12.42 28.80
N LYS A 2 -15.60 11.10 29.01
CA LYS A 2 -14.44 10.31 29.47
C LYS A 2 -13.69 9.84 28.25
N ILE A 3 -12.55 10.46 27.95
CA ILE A 3 -11.54 9.84 27.09
C ILE A 3 -11.09 8.58 27.83
N ASN A 4 -11.47 7.40 27.34
CA ASN A 4 -10.87 6.15 27.79
C ASN A 4 -9.39 6.22 27.44
N LYS A 5 -8.53 6.29 28.47
CA LYS A 5 -7.08 6.23 28.30
C LYS A 5 -6.69 4.77 28.09
N PHE A 6 -5.88 4.52 27.07
CA PHE A 6 -5.18 3.24 26.92
C PHE A 6 -4.29 2.99 28.13
N SER A 7 -4.22 1.74 28.56
CA SER A 7 -3.16 1.26 29.44
C SER A 7 -1.81 1.28 28.71
N ASP A 8 -0.71 1.26 29.46
CA ASP A 8 0.64 1.21 28.88
C ASP A 8 0.83 -0.03 27.99
N GLU A 9 0.21 -1.15 28.36
CA GLU A 9 0.23 -2.38 27.57
C GLU A 9 -0.52 -2.20 26.24
N GLU A 10 -1.75 -1.68 26.27
CA GLU A 10 -2.50 -1.42 25.03
C GLU A 10 -1.76 -0.44 24.11
N LEU A 11 -1.15 0.61 24.68
CA LEU A 11 -0.35 1.56 23.91
C LEU A 11 0.85 0.87 23.23
N PHE A 12 1.53 -0.02 23.95
CA PHE A 12 2.64 -0.80 23.41
C PHE A 12 2.19 -1.75 22.29
N GLN A 13 1.07 -2.45 22.47
CA GLN A 13 0.52 -3.36 21.46
C GLN A 13 0.10 -2.63 20.19
N GLU A 14 -0.55 -1.48 20.31
CA GLU A 14 -0.90 -0.66 19.15
C GLU A 14 0.34 -0.12 18.44
N ALA A 15 1.34 0.36 19.19
CA ALA A 15 2.61 0.81 18.61
C ALA A 15 3.33 -0.31 17.84
N LEU A 16 3.37 -1.52 18.41
CA LEU A 16 3.94 -2.69 17.74
C LEU A 16 3.18 -3.03 16.45
N THR A 17 1.85 -2.96 16.49
CA THR A 17 1.01 -3.18 15.30
C THR A 17 1.34 -2.21 14.18
N PHE A 18 1.50 -0.91 14.48
CA PHE A 18 1.91 0.09 13.48
C PHE A 18 3.30 -0.18 12.91
N VAL A 19 4.26 -0.55 13.76
CA VAL A 19 5.62 -0.87 13.31
C VAL A 19 5.61 -2.06 12.37
N LEU A 20 4.95 -3.16 12.74
CA LEU A 20 4.88 -4.36 11.90
C LEU A 20 4.18 -4.08 10.57
N ALA A 21 3.01 -3.44 10.63
CA ALA A 21 2.23 -3.11 9.44
C ALA A 21 2.99 -2.20 8.47
N GLY A 22 3.73 -1.21 8.98
CA GLY A 22 4.50 -0.27 8.17
C GLY A 22 5.85 -0.82 7.70
N HIS A 23 6.51 -1.65 8.52
CA HIS A 23 7.87 -2.12 8.24
C HIS A 23 7.90 -3.18 7.13
N GLU A 24 7.16 -4.27 7.30
CA GLU A 24 7.22 -5.40 6.36
C GLU A 24 6.66 -5.02 4.99
N THR A 25 5.58 -4.23 4.95
CA THR A 25 4.95 -3.79 3.71
C THR A 25 5.85 -2.83 2.92
N THR A 26 6.44 -1.83 3.60
CA THR A 26 7.35 -0.87 2.96
C THR A 26 8.64 -1.53 2.51
N ALA A 27 9.22 -2.42 3.32
CA ALA A 27 10.43 -3.16 2.94
C ALA A 27 10.19 -4.02 1.68
N THR A 28 9.04 -4.68 1.60
CA THR A 28 8.64 -5.48 0.42
C THR A 28 8.48 -4.59 -0.81
N LEU A 29 7.78 -3.46 -0.69
CA LEU A 29 7.65 -2.49 -1.79
C LEU A 29 9.01 -2.00 -2.30
N MET A 30 9.89 -1.58 -1.38
CA MET A 30 11.22 -1.09 -1.75
C MET A 30 12.06 -2.16 -2.43
N THR A 31 12.00 -3.41 -1.94
CA THR A 31 12.72 -4.55 -2.54
C THR A 31 12.31 -4.75 -4.00
N TRP A 32 11.00 -4.82 -4.27
CA TRP A 32 10.50 -5.01 -5.63
C TRP A 32 10.72 -3.80 -6.53
N THR A 33 10.60 -2.60 -5.99
CA THR A 33 10.89 -1.36 -6.73
C THR A 33 12.35 -1.36 -7.21
N LEU A 34 13.30 -1.65 -6.32
CA LEU A 34 14.72 -1.71 -6.67
C LEU A 34 15.02 -2.85 -7.65
N TYR A 35 14.39 -4.01 -7.48
CA TYR A 35 14.49 -5.13 -8.43
C TYR A 35 14.01 -4.73 -9.84
N ASN A 36 12.86 -4.06 -9.92
CA ASN A 36 12.28 -3.60 -11.19
C ASN A 36 13.17 -2.55 -11.87
N LEU A 37 13.71 -1.59 -11.11
CA LEU A 37 14.64 -0.59 -11.62
C LEU A 37 15.94 -1.23 -12.14
N ALA A 38 16.52 -2.17 -11.36
CA ALA A 38 17.72 -2.89 -11.78
C ALA A 38 17.50 -3.72 -13.06
N SER A 39 16.27 -4.19 -13.28
CA SER A 39 15.89 -4.97 -14.46
C SER A 39 15.51 -4.10 -15.67
N ASN A 40 15.28 -2.79 -15.48
CA ASN A 40 14.86 -1.84 -16.52
C ASN A 40 15.72 -0.56 -16.45
N PRO A 41 16.97 -0.60 -16.96
CA PRO A 41 17.94 0.49 -16.81
C PRO A 41 17.49 1.82 -17.42
N ASP A 42 16.69 1.79 -18.49
CA ASP A 42 16.10 2.98 -19.12
C ASP A 42 15.11 3.69 -18.20
N ILE A 43 14.31 2.92 -17.46
CA ILE A 43 13.37 3.44 -16.46
C ILE A 43 14.14 4.01 -15.26
N CYS A 44 15.21 3.33 -14.83
CA CYS A 44 16.10 3.80 -13.77
C CYS A 44 16.73 5.15 -14.14
N HIS A 45 17.29 5.25 -15.34
CA HIS A 45 17.93 6.48 -15.81
C HIS A 45 16.94 7.65 -15.85
N ARG A 46 15.73 7.43 -16.37
CA ARG A 46 14.69 8.48 -16.40
C ARG A 46 14.22 8.91 -15.01
N LEU A 47 14.22 7.99 -14.03
CA LEU A 47 13.90 8.32 -12.63
C LEU A 47 15.02 9.15 -12.00
N GLU A 48 16.29 8.81 -12.27
CA GLU A 48 17.44 9.62 -11.85
C GLU A 48 17.39 11.03 -12.43
N GLU A 49 17.06 11.17 -13.73
CA GLU A 49 16.88 12.49 -14.37
C GLU A 49 15.80 13.33 -13.67
N GLU A 50 14.67 12.74 -13.27
CA GLU A 50 13.64 13.45 -12.50
C GLU A 50 14.20 13.89 -11.13
N ILE A 51 14.85 12.97 -10.41
CA ILE A 51 15.40 13.24 -9.08
C ILE A 51 16.40 14.39 -9.15
N ASP A 52 17.35 14.35 -10.08
CA ASP A 52 18.37 15.39 -10.26
C ASP A 52 17.77 16.75 -10.67
N SER A 53 16.63 16.73 -11.38
CA SER A 53 15.92 17.95 -11.77
C SER A 53 15.13 18.60 -10.64
N VAL A 54 14.73 17.83 -9.62
CA VAL A 54 13.87 18.27 -8.51
C VAL A 54 14.67 18.49 -7.22
N LEU A 55 15.66 17.64 -6.95
CA LEU A 55 16.49 17.66 -5.75
C LEU A 55 17.87 18.18 -6.12
N HIS A 56 18.19 19.38 -5.66
CA HIS A 56 19.50 20.00 -5.89
C HIS A 56 20.45 19.73 -4.73
N ASP A 57 21.73 19.58 -5.05
CA ASP A 57 22.78 19.37 -4.06
C ASP A 57 22.77 20.48 -2.99
N ASN A 58 22.75 20.07 -1.72
CA ASN A 58 22.75 20.94 -0.53
C ASN A 58 21.44 21.69 -0.21
N GLU A 59 20.33 21.36 -0.88
CA GLU A 59 19.00 21.83 -0.47
C GLU A 59 18.33 20.86 0.52
N GLU A 60 17.53 21.41 1.44
CA GLU A 60 16.74 20.60 2.38
C GLU A 60 15.60 19.91 1.63
N ILE A 61 15.49 18.58 1.77
CA ILE A 61 14.37 17.82 1.22
C ILE A 61 13.12 18.12 2.06
N THR A 62 12.13 18.73 1.43
CA THR A 62 10.84 19.07 2.02
C THR A 62 9.70 18.22 1.44
N ILE A 63 8.55 18.21 2.11
CA ILE A 63 7.33 17.56 1.56
C ILE A 63 6.95 18.19 0.22
N SER A 64 7.11 19.51 0.07
CA SER A 64 6.86 20.22 -1.19
C SER A 64 7.77 19.73 -2.33
N THR A 65 9.07 19.53 -2.08
CA THR A 65 9.98 19.00 -3.10
C THR A 65 9.66 17.55 -3.45
N ILE A 66 9.32 16.71 -2.46
CA ILE A 66 8.94 15.31 -2.71
C ILE A 66 7.68 15.24 -3.59
N SER A 67 6.72 16.15 -3.40
CA SER A 67 5.48 16.16 -4.18
C SER A 67 5.67 16.43 -5.69
N LEU A 68 6.86 16.91 -6.10
CA LEU A 68 7.20 17.13 -7.50
C LEU A 68 7.73 15.86 -8.19
N LEU A 69 8.12 14.82 -7.45
CA LEU A 69 8.67 13.56 -7.95
C LEU A 69 7.56 12.64 -8.51
N THR A 70 6.89 13.10 -9.57
CA THR A 70 5.68 12.47 -10.13
C THR A 70 6.00 11.11 -10.78
N TYR A 71 7.10 11.02 -11.52
CA TYR A 71 7.55 9.80 -12.17
C TYR A 71 8.04 8.76 -11.17
N THR A 72 8.72 9.20 -10.11
CA THR A 72 9.09 8.36 -8.96
C THR A 72 7.83 7.76 -8.32
N GLU A 73 6.77 8.55 -8.12
CA GLU A 73 5.48 8.05 -7.64
C GLU A 73 4.87 7.02 -8.61
N CYS A 74 4.94 7.25 -9.93
CA CYS A 74 4.52 6.28 -10.93
C CYS A 74 5.28 4.95 -10.82
N VAL A 75 6.60 4.98 -10.64
CA VAL A 75 7.43 3.77 -10.48
C VAL A 75 7.05 2.98 -9.23
N LEU A 76 6.80 3.67 -8.12
CA LEU A 76 6.32 3.05 -6.88
C LEU A 76 4.93 2.43 -7.06
N LYS A 77 4.01 3.16 -7.71
CA LYS A 77 2.65 2.66 -8.02
C LYS A 77 2.67 1.44 -8.92
N GLU A 78 3.53 1.42 -9.94
CA GLU A 78 3.65 0.26 -10.82
C GLU A 78 4.25 -0.94 -10.10
N SER A 79 5.21 -0.70 -9.20
CA SER A 79 5.74 -1.76 -8.34
C SER A 79 4.67 -2.32 -7.39
N LEU A 80 3.78 -1.49 -6.86
CA LEU A 80 2.61 -1.94 -6.07
C LEU A 80 1.57 -2.69 -6.92
N ARG A 81 1.40 -2.30 -8.19
CA ARG A 81 0.51 -2.99 -9.12
C ARG A 81 1.00 -4.42 -9.38
N LEU A 82 2.31 -4.58 -9.63
CA LEU A 82 2.93 -5.88 -9.93
C LEU A 82 3.19 -6.74 -8.69
N HIS A 83 3.58 -6.12 -7.56
CA HIS A 83 4.12 -6.81 -6.39
C HIS A 83 3.49 -6.29 -5.10
N GLN A 84 2.19 -6.47 -4.97
CA GLN A 84 1.46 -5.98 -3.82
C GLN A 84 1.86 -6.71 -2.52
N PRO A 85 2.37 -6.00 -1.48
CA PRO A 85 2.76 -6.64 -0.21
C PRO A 85 1.58 -7.31 0.51
N ALA A 86 0.38 -6.71 0.43
CA ALA A 86 -0.86 -7.27 0.97
C ALA A 86 -1.77 -7.76 -0.17
N ALA A 87 -1.55 -9.00 -0.63
CA ALA A 87 -2.19 -9.54 -1.82
C ALA A 87 -3.71 -9.76 -1.72
N ALA A 88 -4.27 -9.80 -0.52
CA ALA A 88 -5.71 -9.98 -0.33
C ALA A 88 -6.23 -9.26 0.93
N ILE A 89 -7.50 -8.86 0.88
CA ILE A 89 -8.25 -8.37 2.03
C ILE A 89 -9.37 -9.37 2.32
N ILE A 90 -9.54 -9.73 3.60
CA ILE A 90 -10.61 -10.63 4.04
C ILE A 90 -11.63 -9.83 4.86
N ARG A 91 -12.91 -10.12 4.66
CA ARG A 91 -14.04 -9.61 5.45
C ARG A 91 -14.98 -10.76 5.79
N THR A 92 -15.44 -10.83 7.04
CA THR A 92 -16.46 -11.80 7.46
C THR A 92 -17.83 -11.13 7.47
N ALA A 93 -18.82 -11.76 6.84
CA ALA A 93 -20.20 -11.26 6.84
C ALA A 93 -20.79 -11.31 8.25
N VAL A 94 -21.17 -10.17 8.81
CA VAL A 94 -21.77 -10.08 10.17
C VAL A 94 -23.27 -10.41 10.18
N GLU A 95 -23.91 -10.40 9.02
CA GLU A 95 -25.32 -10.72 8.78
C GLU A 95 -25.51 -11.31 7.38
N ASP A 96 -26.68 -11.88 7.12
CA ASP A 96 -27.07 -12.33 5.79
C ASP A 96 -27.21 -11.13 4.85
N ASN A 97 -26.60 -11.19 3.67
CA ASN A 97 -26.61 -10.11 2.69
C ASN A 97 -26.67 -10.64 1.25
N THR A 98 -26.98 -9.79 0.29
CA THR A 98 -26.94 -10.11 -1.15
C THR A 98 -26.06 -9.11 -1.87
N LEU A 99 -24.97 -9.58 -2.47
CA LEU A 99 -24.18 -8.78 -3.40
C LEU A 99 -24.78 -8.87 -4.80
N ILE A 100 -24.75 -7.76 -5.52
CA ILE A 100 -25.10 -7.71 -6.94
C ILE A 100 -23.79 -7.56 -7.71
N ALA A 101 -23.44 -8.58 -8.49
CA ALA A 101 -22.27 -8.55 -9.35
C ALA A 101 -22.49 -7.61 -10.54
N SER A 102 -21.40 -7.24 -11.22
CA SER A 102 -21.43 -6.32 -12.36
C SER A 102 -22.25 -6.82 -13.55
N ASP A 103 -22.43 -8.14 -13.67
CA ASP A 103 -23.30 -8.80 -14.66
C ASP A 103 -24.78 -8.87 -14.22
N GLY A 104 -25.13 -8.26 -13.08
CA GLY A 104 -26.47 -8.27 -12.51
C GLY A 104 -26.79 -9.53 -11.70
N LYS A 105 -25.85 -10.48 -11.53
CA LYS A 105 -26.09 -11.69 -10.75
C LYS A 105 -26.19 -11.38 -9.26
N HIS A 106 -27.24 -11.90 -8.63
CA HIS A 106 -27.43 -11.84 -7.19
C HIS A 106 -26.66 -12.98 -6.52
N ILE A 107 -25.78 -12.64 -5.58
CA ILE A 107 -24.96 -13.58 -4.80
C ILE A 107 -25.38 -13.44 -3.34
N HIS A 108 -26.07 -14.45 -2.82
CA HIS A 108 -26.45 -14.50 -1.41
C HIS A 108 -25.26 -14.92 -0.56
N ILE A 109 -24.98 -14.13 0.47
CA ILE A 109 -23.90 -14.33 1.43
C ILE A 109 -24.54 -14.52 2.80
N LYS A 110 -24.30 -15.67 3.42
CA LYS A 110 -24.78 -15.94 4.76
C LYS A 110 -23.87 -15.29 5.80
N LYS A 111 -24.44 -14.93 6.95
CA LYS A 111 -23.68 -14.57 8.15
C LYS A 111 -22.59 -15.60 8.43
N GLY A 112 -21.39 -15.11 8.75
CA GLY A 112 -20.20 -15.92 9.00
C GLY A 112 -19.42 -16.34 7.75
N THR A 113 -19.87 -15.96 6.55
CA THR A 113 -19.11 -16.23 5.32
C THR A 113 -17.92 -15.28 5.21
N ASP A 114 -16.72 -15.81 4.98
CA ASP A 114 -15.55 -15.02 4.64
C ASP A 114 -15.54 -14.66 3.15
N ILE A 115 -15.32 -13.37 2.89
CA ILE A 115 -15.20 -12.79 1.56
C ILE A 115 -13.75 -12.35 1.40
N MET A 116 -13.05 -12.97 0.45
CA MET A 116 -11.69 -12.61 0.09
C MET A 116 -11.69 -11.74 -1.17
N ILE A 117 -11.14 -10.55 -1.06
CA ILE A 117 -10.86 -9.65 -2.17
C ILE A 117 -9.40 -9.89 -2.56
N ASN A 118 -9.17 -10.52 -3.71
CA ASN A 118 -7.83 -10.75 -4.24
C ASN A 118 -7.36 -9.47 -4.95
N LEU A 119 -6.49 -8.71 -4.30
CA LEU A 119 -5.99 -7.44 -4.83
C LEU A 119 -4.93 -7.66 -5.89
N TYR A 120 -4.13 -8.73 -5.78
CA TYR A 120 -3.14 -9.10 -6.79
C TYR A 120 -3.78 -9.35 -8.17
N MET A 121 -4.96 -9.99 -8.21
CA MET A 121 -5.71 -10.20 -9.47
C MET A 121 -6.47 -8.96 -9.95
N LEU A 122 -6.68 -7.97 -9.08
CA LEU A 122 -7.42 -6.76 -9.40
C LEU A 122 -6.53 -5.69 -10.05
N HIS A 123 -5.25 -5.69 -9.71
CA HIS A 123 -4.18 -4.84 -10.27
C HIS A 123 -3.68 -5.34 -11.64
#